data_AF-A0A441CKT1-F1
#
_entry.id   AF-A0A441CKT1-F1
#
_cell.length_a   1.000
_cell.length_b   1.000
_cell.length_c   1.000
_cell.angle_alpha   90.00
_cell.angle_beta   90.00
_cell.angle_gamma   90.00
#
_symmetry.space_group_name_H-M   'P 1'
#
loop_
_entity.id
_entity.type
_entity.pdbx_description
1 polymer ?
#
loop_
_entity_poly.entity_id
_entity_poly.type
_entity_poly.pdbx_seq_one_letter_code
_entity_poly.pdbx_strand_id
1 'polypeptide(L)'
;MERSSTFCARSTARSSVRPRPSARCRSDQRNPAWKQTRASIGRAEDELVAAETAGLARLENAPAFEAIAIDERGGPLRLVVPDPRIFAAHKFWISKQADREPIKRRRDLAQAQAVARLTAQYLEHLPYQADELRVLPQAVFEEAHHLFERPM
;
A
#
# COMPACT_ATOMS: atom_id res chain seq x y z
N MET A 1 0.13 -38.97 -4.91
CA MET A 1 0.43 -39.63 -3.63
C MET A 1 1.65 -38.89 -3.06
N GLU A 2 1.70 -38.25 -1.90
CA GLU A 2 0.80 -38.08 -0.76
C GLU A 2 1.28 -36.85 0.06
N ARG A 3 0.30 -36.08 0.57
CA ARG A 3 0.16 -35.51 1.93
C ARG A 3 1.37 -34.78 2.56
N SER A 4 1.30 -33.45 2.72
CA SER A 4 0.62 -32.74 3.83
C SER A 4 1.38 -32.79 5.16
N SER A 5 1.88 -31.64 5.62
CA SER A 5 2.01 -31.35 7.06
C SER A 5 2.04 -29.85 7.33
N THR A 6 0.85 -29.36 7.71
CA THR A 6 0.61 -28.12 8.43
C THR A 6 1.06 -28.31 9.88
N PHE A 7 1.92 -27.43 10.40
CA PHE A 7 2.19 -27.37 11.84
C PHE A 7 1.62 -26.08 12.43
N CYS A 8 0.50 -26.23 13.14
CA CYS A 8 -0.19 -25.19 13.88
C CYS A 8 0.08 -25.44 15.37
N ALA A 9 0.90 -24.60 16.00
CA ALA A 9 1.13 -24.65 17.44
C ALA A 9 -0.06 -24.03 18.18
N ARG A 10 -0.75 -24.84 18.99
CA ARG A 10 -1.77 -24.38 19.96
C ARG A 10 -1.07 -23.85 21.20
N SER A 11 -1.33 -22.60 21.57
CA SER A 11 -1.09 -22.08 22.91
C SER A 11 -2.44 -21.77 23.58
N THR A 12 -2.62 -22.34 24.76
CA THR A 12 -3.80 -22.27 25.61
C THR A 12 -3.75 -21.03 26.51
N ALA A 13 -4.61 -20.05 26.26
CA ALA A 13 -5.00 -19.06 27.26
C ALA A 13 -6.48 -18.74 27.09
N ARG A 14 -7.24 -18.97 28.16
CA ARG A 14 -8.70 -18.84 28.24
C ARG A 14 -9.04 -17.37 28.49
N SER A 15 -9.38 -16.63 27.43
CA SER A 15 -10.01 -15.31 27.51
C SER A 15 -11.36 -15.36 26.80
N SER A 16 -12.42 -14.92 27.49
CA SER A 16 -13.83 -15.05 27.09
C SER A 16 -14.29 -14.06 26.02
N VAL A 17 -13.37 -13.42 25.30
CA VAL A 17 -13.69 -12.60 24.14
C VAL A 17 -13.38 -13.43 22.91
N ARG A 18 -14.42 -13.83 22.15
CA ARG A 18 -14.21 -14.50 20.86
C ARG A 18 -13.29 -13.62 20.02
N PRO A 19 -12.10 -14.07 19.59
CA PRO A 19 -11.31 -13.30 18.65
C PRO A 19 -12.15 -13.13 17.40
N ARG A 20 -12.33 -11.88 16.94
CA ARG A 20 -12.88 -11.64 15.61
C ARG A 20 -12.06 -12.49 14.65
N PRO A 21 -12.69 -13.32 13.78
CA PRO A 21 -11.93 -14.12 12.84
C PRO A 21 -11.01 -13.16 12.09
N SER A 22 -9.70 -13.37 12.21
CA SER A 22 -8.71 -12.65 11.43
C SER A 22 -9.20 -12.68 10.00
N ALA A 23 -9.31 -11.49 9.41
CA ALA A 23 -9.86 -11.31 8.08
C ALA A 23 -9.23 -12.37 7.17
N ARG A 24 -10.06 -13.27 6.64
CA ARG A 24 -9.63 -14.21 5.61
C ARG A 24 -8.82 -13.39 4.61
N CYS A 25 -7.57 -13.78 4.37
CA CYS A 25 -6.82 -13.33 3.21
C CYS A 25 -7.64 -13.72 1.97
N ARG A 26 -8.57 -12.85 1.55
CA ARG A 26 -9.11 -12.89 0.20
C ARG A 26 -7.98 -12.35 -0.65
N SER A 27 -7.14 -13.26 -1.12
CA SER A 27 -6.17 -13.02 -2.18
C SER A 27 -6.88 -12.81 -3.51
N ASP A 28 -7.87 -11.93 -3.55
CA ASP A 28 -8.43 -11.43 -4.80
C ASP A 28 -7.55 -10.24 -5.21
N GLN A 29 -6.34 -10.55 -5.70
CA GLN A 29 -5.50 -9.53 -6.30
C GLN A 29 -6.26 -8.98 -7.49
N ARG A 30 -6.72 -7.73 -7.38
CA ARG A 30 -7.48 -7.05 -8.43
C ARG A 30 -6.70 -7.02 -9.75
N ASN A 31 -5.37 -6.96 -9.67
CA ASN A 31 -4.49 -7.02 -10.82
C ASN A 31 -3.19 -7.77 -10.49
N PRO A 32 -3.13 -9.09 -10.70
CA PRO A 32 -1.91 -9.83 -10.42
C PRO A 32 -0.79 -9.44 -11.38
N ALA A 33 0.42 -9.22 -10.86
CA ALA A 33 1.56 -8.65 -11.61
C ALA A 33 2.01 -9.46 -12.85
N TRP A 34 1.58 -10.71 -12.98
CA TRP A 34 1.88 -11.59 -14.12
C TRP A 34 0.82 -11.55 -15.23
N LYS A 35 -0.31 -10.87 -15.03
CA LYS A 35 -1.36 -10.75 -16.04
C LYS A 35 -0.99 -9.65 -17.03
N GLN A 36 -0.77 -10.03 -18.29
CA GLN A 36 -0.54 -9.07 -19.36
C GLN A 36 -1.84 -8.35 -19.72
N THR A 37 -1.86 -7.04 -19.55
CA THR A 37 -2.98 -6.18 -19.95
C THR A 37 -2.78 -5.71 -21.39
N ARG A 38 -3.88 -5.37 -22.07
CA ARG A 38 -3.81 -4.88 -23.45
C ARG A 38 -3.05 -3.55 -23.51
N ALA A 39 -1.97 -3.50 -24.29
CA ALA A 39 -1.06 -2.35 -24.35
C ALA A 39 -1.56 -1.17 -25.22
N SER A 40 -2.58 -1.37 -26.05
CA SER A 40 -3.12 -0.32 -26.94
C SER A 40 -4.62 -0.42 -27.18
N ILE A 41 -5.25 0.73 -27.42
CA ILE A 41 -6.64 0.86 -27.84
C ILE A 41 -6.65 1.61 -29.18
N GLY A 42 -7.28 1.03 -30.20
CA GLY A 42 -7.28 1.59 -31.56
C GLY A 42 -6.92 0.55 -32.61
N ARG A 43 -7.00 0.95 -33.89
CA ARG A 43 -6.53 0.15 -35.04
C ARG A 43 -5.23 0.67 -35.63
N ALA A 44 -4.93 1.95 -35.43
CA ALA A 44 -3.66 2.55 -35.82
C ALA A 44 -2.62 2.35 -34.71
N GLU A 45 -1.34 2.23 -35.08
CA GLU A 45 -0.23 1.91 -34.16
C GLU A 45 -0.01 3.00 -33.09
N ASP A 46 -0.41 4.25 -33.38
CA ASP A 46 -0.06 5.43 -32.58
C ASP A 46 -1.27 6.09 -31.89
N GLU A 47 -2.44 5.45 -31.91
CA GLU A 47 -3.70 6.09 -31.51
C GLU A 47 -3.77 6.29 -29.99
N LEU A 48 -3.66 5.21 -29.20
CA LEU A 48 -3.61 5.24 -27.73
C LEU A 48 -2.78 4.06 -27.19
N VAL A 49 -1.67 4.36 -26.51
CA VAL A 49 -0.78 3.37 -25.89
C VAL A 49 -0.81 3.51 -24.37
N ALA A 50 -0.79 2.38 -23.66
CA ALA A 50 -0.77 2.35 -22.20
C ALA A 50 0.54 2.93 -21.66
N ALA A 51 0.43 4.01 -20.87
CA ALA A 51 1.55 4.60 -20.13
C ALA A 51 1.64 3.98 -18.73
N GLU A 52 2.21 2.79 -18.64
CA GLU A 52 2.37 2.10 -17.36
C GLU A 52 3.33 2.87 -16.44
N THR A 53 2.94 3.05 -15.18
CA THR A 53 3.85 3.54 -14.15
C THR A 53 4.51 2.36 -13.47
N ALA A 54 5.84 2.31 -13.50
CA ALA A 54 6.60 1.24 -12.86
C ALA A 54 6.13 1.02 -11.41
N GLY A 55 5.76 -0.22 -11.10
CA GLY A 55 5.33 -0.61 -9.75
C GLY A 55 3.90 -0.24 -9.36
N LEU A 56 3.08 0.33 -10.25
CA LEU A 56 1.68 0.69 -9.95
C LEU A 56 0.85 -0.49 -9.43
N ALA A 57 1.10 -1.70 -9.94
CA ALA A 57 0.44 -2.93 -9.47
C ALA A 57 0.60 -3.15 -7.96
N ARG A 58 1.67 -2.64 -7.33
CA ARG A 58 1.84 -2.71 -5.85
C ARG A 58 0.81 -1.87 -5.12
N LEU A 59 0.49 -0.68 -5.66
CA LEU A 59 -0.51 0.21 -5.09
C LEU A 59 -1.94 -0.28 -5.37
N GLU A 60 -2.19 -0.85 -6.55
CA GLU A 60 -3.50 -1.42 -6.92
C GLU A 60 -3.89 -2.61 -6.04
N ASN A 61 -2.91 -3.40 -5.61
CA ASN A 61 -3.09 -4.54 -4.73
C ASN A 61 -2.89 -4.20 -3.25
N ALA A 62 -2.65 -2.93 -2.90
CA ALA A 62 -2.57 -2.51 -1.51
C ALA A 62 -3.94 -2.71 -0.82
N PRO A 63 -3.95 -3.11 0.48
CA PRO A 63 -5.16 -3.10 1.29
C PRO A 63 -5.82 -1.72 1.26
N ALA A 64 -7.15 -1.69 1.22
CA ALA A 64 -7.89 -0.45 1.36
C ALA A 64 -7.88 -0.01 2.82
N PHE A 65 -7.58 1.27 3.04
CA PHE A 65 -7.78 2.00 4.28
C PHE A 65 -9.07 2.81 4.17
N GLU A 66 -9.91 2.70 5.20
CA GLU A 66 -11.17 3.42 5.28
C GLU A 66 -11.21 4.32 6.53
N ALA A 67 -11.62 5.57 6.35
CA ALA A 67 -11.81 6.53 7.43
C ALA A 67 -12.95 7.50 7.12
N ILE A 68 -13.56 8.08 8.16
CA ILE A 68 -14.49 9.20 8.02
C ILE A 68 -13.72 10.48 8.40
N ALA A 69 -13.60 11.41 7.46
CA ALA A 69 -13.10 12.76 7.69
C ALA A 69 -14.26 13.74 7.89
N ILE A 70 -13.98 14.91 8.46
CA ILE A 70 -14.94 16.01 8.59
C ILE A 70 -14.46 17.16 7.70
N ASP A 71 -15.35 17.70 6.87
CA ASP A 71 -15.04 18.85 6.02
C ASP A 71 -15.09 20.18 6.81
N GLU A 72 -14.74 21.28 6.14
CA GLU A 72 -14.75 22.64 6.72
C GLU A 72 -16.13 23.14 7.14
N ARG A 73 -17.21 22.51 6.67
CA ARG A 73 -18.61 22.82 6.98
C ARG A 73 -19.18 21.87 8.04
N GLY A 74 -18.37 20.96 8.58
CA GLY A 74 -18.77 19.95 9.57
C GLY A 74 -19.43 18.69 8.98
N GLY A 75 -19.44 18.54 7.66
CA GLY A 75 -20.01 17.38 6.98
C GLY A 75 -19.08 16.16 7.01
N PRO A 76 -19.61 14.93 7.16
CA PRO A 76 -18.79 13.73 7.10
C PRO A 76 -18.44 13.36 5.65
N LEU A 77 -17.17 13.04 5.41
CA LEU A 77 -16.64 12.53 4.16
C LEU A 77 -16.05 11.14 4.37
N ARG A 78 -16.58 10.13 3.67
CA ARG A 78 -15.98 8.78 3.67
C ARG A 78 -14.80 8.72 2.72
N LEU A 79 -13.62 8.44 3.28
CA LEU A 79 -12.40 8.16 2.54
C LEU A 79 -12.21 6.65 2.38
N VAL A 80 -12.00 6.20 1.15
CA VAL A 80 -11.59 4.83 0.82
C VAL A 80 -10.36 4.96 -0.08
N VAL A 81 -9.18 4.69 0.48
CA VAL A 81 -7.88 4.95 -0.15
C VAL A 81 -6.96 3.74 0.03
N PRO A 82 -5.86 3.60 -0.72
CA PRO A 82 -4.83 2.61 -0.39
C PRO A 82 -4.25 2.86 1.01
N ASP A 83 -3.72 1.82 1.66
CA ASP A 83 -2.99 1.96 2.92
C ASP A 83 -1.97 3.11 2.84
N PRO A 84 -2.08 4.13 3.72
CA PRO A 84 -1.27 5.35 3.63
C PRO A 84 0.24 5.07 3.77
N ARG A 85 0.63 4.01 4.50
CA ARG A 85 2.02 3.59 4.68
C ARG A 85 2.59 3.02 3.39
N ILE A 86 1.83 2.16 2.72
CA ILE A 86 2.20 1.58 1.42
C ILE A 86 2.27 2.68 0.36
N PHE A 87 1.29 3.60 0.34
CA PHE A 87 1.29 4.74 -0.57
C PHE A 87 2.55 5.59 -0.41
N ALA A 88 2.89 5.98 0.82
CA ALA A 88 4.05 6.81 1.11
C ALA A 88 5.38 6.11 0.73
N ALA A 89 5.56 4.84 1.14
CA ALA A 89 6.74 4.07 0.77
C ALA A 89 6.89 3.90 -0.75
N HIS A 90 5.78 3.66 -1.46
CA HIS A 90 5.78 3.54 -2.91
C HIS A 90 6.13 4.87 -3.61
N LYS A 91 5.55 5.98 -3.15
CA LYS A 91 5.87 7.33 -3.67
C LYS A 91 7.32 7.73 -3.43
N PHE A 92 7.86 7.35 -2.27
CA PHE A 92 9.27 7.55 -1.96
C PHE A 92 10.16 6.80 -2.94
N TRP A 93 9.89 5.51 -3.16
CA TRP A 93 10.61 4.69 -4.12
C TRP A 93 10.52 5.25 -5.54
N ILE A 94 9.33 5.67 -6.01
CA ILE A 94 9.15 6.30 -7.34
C ILE A 94 10.05 7.54 -7.49
N SER A 95 10.19 8.34 -6.43
CA SER A 95 11.02 9.55 -6.48
C SER A 95 12.52 9.24 -6.71
N LYS A 96 12.98 8.03 -6.41
CA LYS A 96 14.38 7.63 -6.59
C LYS A 96 14.69 7.05 -7.97
N GLN A 97 13.67 6.81 -8.79
CA GLN A 97 13.85 6.23 -10.10
C GLN A 97 14.61 7.18 -11.05
N ALA A 98 15.63 6.66 -11.73
CA ALA A 98 16.54 7.43 -12.57
C ALA A 98 15.83 8.08 -13.76
N ASP A 99 14.85 7.38 -14.34
CA ASP A 99 13.99 7.80 -15.45
C ASP A 99 12.87 8.77 -15.03
N ARG A 100 12.74 9.08 -13.73
CA ARG A 100 11.68 9.97 -13.25
C ARG A 100 11.94 11.42 -13.63
N GLU A 101 10.95 12.02 -14.30
CA GLU A 101 10.99 13.44 -14.66
C GLU A 101 11.22 14.34 -13.41
N PRO A 102 12.14 15.33 -13.46
CA PRO A 102 12.56 16.09 -12.28
C PRO A 102 11.43 16.79 -11.50
N ILE A 103 10.45 17.38 -12.17
CA ILE A 103 9.34 18.09 -11.50
C ILE A 103 8.41 17.07 -10.81
N LYS A 104 8.14 15.92 -11.45
CA LYS A 104 7.39 14.81 -10.83
C LYS A 104 8.14 14.21 -9.65
N ARG A 105 9.46 14.03 -9.76
CA ARG A 105 10.34 13.52 -8.69
C ARG A 105 10.17 14.31 -7.40
N ARG A 106 10.30 15.64 -7.46
CA ARG A 106 10.15 16.51 -6.28
C ARG A 106 8.77 16.40 -5.65
N ARG A 107 7.71 16.30 -6.47
CA ARG A 107 6.33 16.15 -5.99
C ARG A 107 6.09 14.79 -5.35
N ASP A 108 6.57 13.71 -5.94
CA ASP A 108 6.43 12.36 -5.39
C ASP A 108 7.11 12.26 -4.01
N LEU A 109 8.32 12.84 -3.86
CA LEU A 109 9.01 12.91 -2.56
C LEU A 109 8.22 13.71 -1.53
N ALA A 110 7.72 14.91 -1.90
CA ALA A 110 6.94 15.74 -0.99
C ALA A 110 5.65 15.04 -0.54
N GLN A 111 4.97 14.34 -1.45
CA GLN A 111 3.79 13.54 -1.13
C GLN A 111 4.12 12.40 -0.17
N ALA A 112 5.19 11.64 -0.44
CA ALA A 112 5.63 10.55 0.43
C ALA A 112 5.91 11.04 1.86
N GLN A 113 6.69 12.12 1.98
CA GLN A 113 7.03 12.71 3.27
C GLN A 113 5.81 13.27 4.00
N ALA A 114 4.90 13.95 3.29
CA ALA A 114 3.69 14.50 3.90
C ALA A 114 2.79 13.39 4.46
N VAL A 115 2.51 12.35 3.67
CA VAL A 115 1.65 11.25 4.10
C VAL A 115 2.32 10.44 5.21
N ALA A 116 3.62 10.16 5.13
CA ALA A 116 4.34 9.43 6.18
C ALA A 116 4.28 10.17 7.53
N ARG A 117 4.55 11.49 7.53
CA ARG A 117 4.44 12.32 8.74
C ARG A 117 3.03 12.33 9.32
N LEU A 118 2.01 12.57 8.49
CA LEU A 118 0.61 12.56 8.95
C LEU A 118 0.21 11.21 9.54
N THR A 119 0.65 10.13 8.91
CA THR A 119 0.38 8.76 9.38
C THR A 119 1.06 8.50 10.72
N ALA A 120 2.36 8.77 10.83
CA ALA A 120 3.12 8.56 12.06
C ALA A 120 2.64 9.44 13.23
N GLN A 121 2.14 10.64 12.94
CA GLN A 121 1.70 11.60 13.95
C GLN A 121 0.25 11.38 14.41
N TYR A 122 -0.66 11.07 13.49
CA TYR A 122 -2.11 11.08 13.78
C TYR A 122 -2.77 9.70 13.70
N LEU A 123 -2.15 8.73 13.02
CA LEU A 123 -2.68 7.37 12.86
C LEU A 123 -1.85 6.38 13.69
N GLU A 124 -1.72 6.64 14.99
CA GLU A 124 -0.89 5.83 15.91
C GLU A 124 -1.27 4.34 15.97
N HIS A 125 -2.51 4.00 15.60
CA HIS A 125 -2.99 2.63 15.49
C HIS A 125 -2.52 1.89 14.22
N LEU A 126 -1.79 2.57 13.32
CA LEU A 126 -1.20 2.01 12.09
C LEU A 126 0.33 2.11 12.15
N PRO A 127 1.02 1.27 12.95
CA PRO A 127 2.46 1.31 13.07
C PRO A 127 3.15 0.84 11.78
N TYR A 128 4.32 1.37 11.44
CA TYR A 128 5.07 0.92 10.25
C TYR A 128 5.78 -0.41 10.53
N GLN A 129 5.08 -1.54 10.34
CA GLN A 129 5.56 -2.89 10.67
C GLN A 129 5.54 -3.83 9.47
N ALA A 130 6.53 -4.71 9.39
CA ALA A 130 6.75 -5.57 8.22
C ALA A 130 5.63 -6.59 7.99
N ASP A 131 5.02 -7.09 9.06
CA ASP A 131 3.95 -8.09 9.00
C ASP A 131 2.65 -7.52 8.40
N GLU A 132 2.40 -6.23 8.56
CA GLU A 132 1.26 -5.50 7.99
C GLU A 132 1.52 -4.99 6.57
N LEU A 133 2.78 -4.86 6.15
CA LEU A 133 3.19 -4.19 4.91
C LEU A 133 3.80 -5.13 3.85
N ARG A 134 3.44 -6.42 3.88
CA ARG A 134 4.00 -7.49 3.01
C ARG A 134 3.85 -7.28 1.50
N VAL A 135 3.01 -6.33 1.06
CA VAL A 135 2.86 -5.96 -0.36
C VAL A 135 4.08 -5.17 -0.86
N LEU A 136 4.84 -4.55 0.03
CA LEU A 136 6.08 -3.85 -0.31
C LEU A 136 7.24 -4.84 -0.47
N PRO A 137 8.09 -4.68 -1.51
CA PRO A 137 9.38 -5.36 -1.55
C PRO A 137 10.22 -4.95 -0.34
N GLN A 138 11.00 -5.90 0.22
CA GLN A 138 11.82 -5.67 1.42
C GLN A 138 12.70 -4.43 1.32
N ALA A 139 13.39 -4.24 0.19
CA ALA A 139 14.24 -3.08 -0.06
C ALA A 139 13.47 -1.76 0.05
N VAL A 140 12.22 -1.70 -0.46
CA VAL A 140 11.38 -0.50 -0.37
C VAL A 140 10.90 -0.27 1.06
N PHE A 141 10.55 -1.36 1.76
CA PHE A 141 10.11 -1.28 3.16
C PHE A 141 11.21 -0.68 4.05
N GLU A 142 12.43 -1.21 3.96
CA GLU A 142 13.59 -0.77 4.75
C GLU A 142 13.97 0.67 4.42
N GLU A 143 14.06 1.00 3.13
CA GLU A 143 14.50 2.31 2.69
C GLU A 143 13.52 3.42 3.12
N ALA A 144 12.22 3.15 3.16
CA ALA A 144 11.19 4.11 3.54
C ALA A 144 10.97 4.20 5.06
N HIS A 145 11.55 3.30 5.88
CA HIS A 145 11.29 3.22 7.32
C HIS A 145 11.48 4.55 8.05
N HIS A 146 12.59 5.25 7.78
CA HIS A 146 12.93 6.52 8.41
C HIS A 146 11.90 7.64 8.18
N LEU A 147 11.03 7.54 7.17
CA LEU A 147 9.96 8.52 6.93
C LEU A 147 8.86 8.46 7.99
N PHE A 148 8.74 7.35 8.71
CA PHE A 148 7.71 7.10 9.72
C PHE A 148 8.22 7.27 11.15
N GLU A 149 9.50 7.62 11.32
CA GLU A 149 10.04 7.98 12.61
C GLU A 149 9.41 9.30 13.06
N ARG A 150 8.86 9.32 14.29
CA ARG A 150 8.27 10.55 14.82
C ARG A 150 9.38 11.60 15.00
N PRO A 151 9.19 12.84 14.51
CA PRO A 151 10.03 13.93 14.94
C PRO A 151 9.88 14.06 16.46
N MET A 152 11.02 13.99 17.16
CA MET A 152 11.09 14.29 18.59
C MET A 152 10.77 15.75 18.86
#